data_AF-A0AAW0K665-F1
#
_entry.id   AF-A0AAW0K665-F1
#
_cell.length_a   1.000
_cell.length_b   1.000
_cell.length_c   1.000
_cell.angle_alpha   90.00
_cell.angle_beta   90.00
_cell.angle_gamma   90.00
#
_symmetry.space_group_name_H-M   'P 1'
#
loop_
_entity.id
_entity.type
_entity.pdbx_description
1 polymer ?
#
loop_
_entity_poly.entity_id
_entity_poly.type
_entity_poly.pdbx_seq_one_letter_code
_entity_poly.pdbx_strand_id
1 'polypeptide(L)'
;MASSPCDLFPGASRPRIELDPLEQAKVDLVSAYTLNSMFWVYLATQGVNPKEHPVKQELERIRVYMNRVKEITDKKKAAKLDRGAASRFVKNALWEPKQKNTPNIANKGKSKH
;
A
#
# COMPACT_ATOMS: atom_id res chain seq x y z
N MET A 1 19.08 -18.48 32.82
CA MET A 1 18.43 -17.14 32.85
C MET A 1 17.73 -16.95 31.51
N ALA A 2 16.43 -17.25 31.44
CA ALA A 2 15.57 -16.95 30.30
C ALA A 2 14.45 -16.05 30.86
N SER A 3 14.54 -14.75 30.56
CA SER A 3 13.91 -13.69 31.34
C SER A 3 12.81 -12.96 30.54
N SER A 4 12.14 -13.63 29.59
CA SER A 4 11.05 -13.01 28.85
C SER A 4 9.96 -14.03 28.44
N PRO A 5 8.67 -13.74 28.74
CA PRO A 5 7.55 -14.61 28.38
C PRO A 5 7.31 -14.79 26.87
N CYS A 6 8.01 -14.03 26.03
CA CYS A 6 7.85 -14.07 24.57
C CYS A 6 8.65 -15.19 23.88
N ASP A 7 9.66 -15.78 24.54
CA ASP A 7 10.55 -16.77 23.92
C ASP A 7 9.99 -18.21 23.98
N LEU A 8 8.83 -18.44 24.59
CA LEU A 8 8.32 -19.80 24.83
C LEU A 8 7.47 -20.38 23.69
N PHE A 9 7.08 -19.61 22.66
CA PHE A 9 6.27 -20.14 21.55
C PHE A 9 6.62 -19.52 20.19
N PRO A 10 7.75 -19.92 19.58
CA PRO A 10 8.08 -19.54 18.22
C PRO A 10 7.18 -20.33 17.27
N GLY A 11 6.02 -19.76 16.92
CA GLY A 11 5.09 -20.39 15.97
C GLY A 11 3.65 -20.59 16.46
N ALA A 12 3.26 -20.01 17.60
CA ALA A 12 1.85 -19.96 17.98
C ALA A 12 1.07 -18.96 17.09
N SER A 13 0.91 -19.31 15.82
CA SER A 13 -0.20 -18.82 15.02
C SER A 13 -1.45 -19.24 15.79
N ARG A 14 -2.18 -18.28 16.38
CA ARG A 14 -3.55 -18.53 16.88
C ARG A 14 -4.28 -19.34 15.81
N PRO A 15 -5.14 -20.31 16.16
CA PRO A 15 -6.01 -20.97 15.18
C PRO A 15 -6.85 -19.87 14.52
N ARG A 16 -6.34 -19.36 13.41
CA ARG A 16 -6.90 -18.25 12.67
C ARG A 16 -7.76 -18.93 11.64
N ILE A 17 -9.07 -18.73 11.73
CA ILE A 17 -9.96 -19.01 10.60
C ILE A 17 -9.24 -18.44 9.38
N GLU A 18 -8.99 -19.26 8.35
CA GLU A 18 -8.20 -18.87 7.18
C GLU A 18 -8.93 -17.73 6.44
N LEU A 19 -8.68 -16.51 6.88
CA LEU A 19 -9.20 -15.28 6.30
C LEU A 19 -8.05 -14.57 5.58
N ASP A 20 -8.39 -13.82 4.52
CA ASP A 20 -7.39 -12.95 3.89
C ASP A 20 -6.75 -12.05 4.96
N PRO A 21 -5.42 -11.82 4.95
CA PRO A 21 -4.76 -11.03 5.98
C PRO A 21 -5.38 -9.64 6.19
N LEU A 22 -5.99 -9.06 5.15
CA LEU A 22 -6.69 -7.78 5.24
C LEU A 22 -8.04 -7.90 5.96
N GLU A 23 -8.77 -8.98 5.72
CA GLU A 23 -10.02 -9.28 6.44
C GLU A 23 -9.76 -9.58 7.90
N GLN A 24 -8.71 -10.34 8.19
CA GLN A 24 -8.29 -10.59 9.55
C GLN A 24 -7.95 -9.30 10.30
N ALA A 25 -7.19 -8.39 9.68
CA ALA A 25 -6.85 -7.12 10.29
C ALA A 25 -8.10 -6.27 10.59
N LYS A 26 -9.13 -6.34 9.75
CA LYS A 26 -10.42 -5.68 10.01
C LYS A 26 -11.13 -6.29 11.21
N VAL A 27 -11.18 -7.61 11.31
CA VAL A 27 -11.78 -8.31 12.46
C VAL A 27 -11.08 -7.90 13.75
N ASP A 28 -9.74 -7.98 13.77
CA ASP A 28 -8.94 -7.62 14.95
C ASP A 28 -9.17 -6.15 15.36
N LEU A 29 -9.27 -5.22 14.39
CA LEU A 29 -9.55 -3.80 14.65
C LEU A 29 -10.95 -3.58 15.21
N VAL A 30 -11.97 -4.25 14.67
CA VAL A 30 -13.35 -4.13 15.16
C VAL A 30 -13.45 -4.72 16.56
N SER A 31 -12.83 -5.87 16.83
CA SER A 31 -12.79 -6.46 18.18
C SER A 31 -12.15 -5.51 19.18
N ALA A 32 -11.01 -4.89 18.86
CA ALA A 32 -10.36 -3.91 19.73
C ALA A 32 -11.24 -2.65 19.96
N TYR A 33 -11.94 -2.18 18.92
CA TYR A 33 -12.90 -1.09 19.04
C TYR A 33 -14.04 -1.42 20.00
N THR A 34 -14.67 -2.59 19.83
CA THR A 34 -15.78 -3.04 20.68
C THR A 34 -15.37 -3.12 22.14
N LEU A 35 -14.21 -3.71 22.44
CA LEU A 35 -13.70 -3.81 23.81
C LEU A 35 -13.46 -2.43 24.44
N ASN A 36 -12.83 -1.52 23.70
CA ASN A 36 -12.60 -0.15 24.18
C ASN A 36 -13.91 0.64 24.35
N SER A 37 -14.91 0.42 23.50
CA SER A 37 -16.24 1.00 23.65
C SER A 37 -16.98 0.45 24.88
N MET A 38 -16.89 -0.85 25.15
CA MET A 38 -17.45 -1.42 26.38
C MET A 38 -16.77 -0.84 27.62
N PHE A 39 -15.46 -0.65 27.58
CA PHE A 39 -14.72 -0.02 28.67
C PHE A 39 -15.11 1.45 28.87
N TRP A 40 -15.38 2.19 27.80
CA TRP A 40 -15.92 3.55 27.87
C TRP A 40 -17.26 3.60 28.62
N VAL A 41 -18.17 2.68 28.31
CA VAL A 41 -19.47 2.56 29.00
C VAL A 41 -19.24 2.24 30.48
N TYR A 42 -18.33 1.31 30.78
CA TYR A 42 -17.96 0.97 32.16
C TYR A 42 -17.49 2.20 32.95
N LEU A 43 -16.56 3.00 32.42
CA LEU A 43 -16.10 4.23 33.07
C LEU A 43 -17.25 5.22 33.33
N ALA A 44 -18.15 5.37 32.35
CA ALA A 44 -19.33 6.22 32.52
C ALA A 44 -20.24 5.72 33.66
N THR A 45 -20.38 4.40 33.86
CA THR A 45 -21.13 3.86 35.02
C THR A 45 -20.48 4.13 36.36
N GLN A 46 -19.14 4.26 36.39
CA GLN A 46 -18.38 4.59 37.61
C GLN A 46 -18.35 6.11 37.88
N GLY A 47 -19.04 6.92 37.08
CA GLY A 47 -19.00 8.38 37.18
C GLY A 47 -17.68 9.01 36.75
N VAL A 48 -16.76 8.23 36.18
CA VAL A 48 -15.47 8.71 35.66
C VAL A 48 -15.68 9.25 34.26
N ASN A 49 -15.23 10.48 34.00
CA ASN A 49 -15.34 11.08 32.67
C ASN A 49 -14.39 10.38 31.69
N PRO A 50 -14.89 9.62 30.70
CA PRO A 50 -14.04 8.85 29.80
C PRO A 50 -13.24 9.73 28.82
N LYS A 51 -13.55 11.03 28.71
CA LYS A 51 -12.80 11.98 27.89
C LYS A 51 -11.44 12.35 28.48
N GLU A 52 -11.31 12.29 29.80
CA GLU A 52 -10.07 12.56 30.54
C GLU A 52 -9.26 11.28 30.79
N HIS A 53 -9.87 10.12 30.55
CA HIS A 53 -9.24 8.82 30.69
C HIS A 53 -8.40 8.43 29.45
N PRO A 54 -7.29 7.69 29.59
CA PRO A 54 -6.46 7.22 28.48
C PRO A 54 -7.19 6.34 27.44
N VAL A 55 -8.42 5.89 27.74
CA VAL A 55 -9.27 5.16 26.77
C VAL A 55 -9.50 5.96 25.48
N LYS A 56 -9.52 7.30 25.58
CA LYS A 56 -9.62 8.17 24.40
C LYS A 56 -8.44 7.99 23.45
N GLN A 57 -7.23 7.80 23.99
CA GLN A 57 -6.02 7.58 23.18
C GLN A 57 -6.08 6.22 22.48
N GLU A 58 -6.60 5.20 23.16
CA GLU A 58 -6.81 3.86 22.58
C GLU A 58 -7.80 3.89 21.41
N LEU A 59 -8.89 4.65 21.52
CA LEU A 59 -9.84 4.86 20.43
C LEU A 59 -9.21 5.59 19.24
N GLU A 60 -8.39 6.60 19.50
CA GLU A 60 -7.70 7.34 18.44
C GLU A 60 -6.67 6.44 17.73
N ARG A 61 -5.95 5.60 18.48
CA ARG A 61 -5.03 4.61 17.92
C ARG A 61 -5.74 3.66 16.97
N ILE A 62 -6.92 3.16 17.34
CA ILE A 62 -7.73 2.28 16.48
C ILE A 62 -8.15 3.00 15.20
N ARG A 63 -8.56 4.27 15.27
CA ARG A 63 -8.93 5.05 14.08
C ARG A 63 -7.77 5.21 13.11
N VAL A 64 -6.58 5.49 13.61
CA VAL A 64 -5.36 5.56 12.79
C VAL A 64 -5.13 4.25 12.04
N TYR A 65 -5.26 3.10 12.72
CA TYR A 65 -5.09 1.80 12.08
C TYR A 65 -6.23 1.44 11.11
N MET A 66 -7.48 1.83 11.39
CA MET A 66 -8.57 1.70 10.43
C MET A 66 -8.32 2.50 9.16
N ASN A 67 -7.80 3.73 9.28
CA ASN A 67 -7.42 4.53 8.12
C ASN A 67 -6.27 3.88 7.35
N ARG A 68 -5.31 3.27 8.05
CA ARG A 68 -4.23 2.53 7.39
C ARG A 68 -4.74 1.33 6.58
N VAL A 69 -5.70 0.57 7.11
CA VAL A 69 -6.33 -0.54 6.38
C VAL A 69 -7.09 -0.02 5.15
N LYS A 70 -7.79 1.12 5.26
CA LYS A 70 -8.44 1.77 4.12
C LYS A 70 -7.42 2.16 3.05
N GLU A 71 -6.35 2.86 3.41
CA GLU A 71 -5.28 3.24 2.48
C GLU A 71 -4.69 2.03 1.74
N ILE A 72 -4.44 0.92 2.44
CA ILE A 72 -3.91 -0.30 1.82
C ILE A 72 -4.94 -0.90 0.85
N THR A 73 -6.22 -0.90 1.24
CA THR A 73 -7.31 -1.38 0.38
C THR A 73 -7.44 -0.54 -0.88
N ASP A 74 -7.34 0.79 -0.76
CA ASP A 74 -7.46 1.72 -1.88
C ASP A 74 -6.23 1.65 -2.79
N LYS A 75 -5.02 1.50 -2.23
CA LYS A 75 -3.80 1.20 -3.00
C LYS A 75 -3.91 -0.09 -3.79
N LYS A 76 -4.56 -1.13 -3.25
CA LYS A 76 -4.82 -2.37 -4.00
C LYS A 76 -5.78 -2.15 -5.18
N LYS A 77 -6.70 -1.18 -5.08
CA LYS A 77 -7.68 -0.83 -6.13
C LYS A 77 -7.15 0.19 -7.15
N ALA A 78 -6.09 0.93 -6.82
CA ALA A 78 -5.52 1.96 -7.69
C ALA A 78 -5.03 1.38 -9.02
N ALA A 79 -5.24 2.13 -10.11
CA ALA A 79 -4.79 1.77 -11.44
C ALA A 79 -3.26 1.63 -11.45
N LYS A 80 -2.76 0.48 -11.92
CA LYS A 80 -1.31 0.24 -12.06
C LYS A 80 -0.84 0.85 -13.38
N LEU A 81 0.24 1.65 -13.33
CA LEU A 81 0.89 2.18 -14.52
C LEU A 81 1.48 1.02 -15.35
N ASP A 82 1.18 0.98 -16.65
CA ASP A 82 1.84 0.07 -17.58
C ASP A 82 3.27 0.57 -17.87
N ARG A 83 4.25 -0.07 -17.21
CA ARG A 83 5.68 0.23 -17.39
C ARG A 83 6.15 -0.04 -18.83
N GLY A 84 5.54 -1.00 -19.52
CA GLY A 84 5.84 -1.34 -20.90
C GLY A 84 5.42 -0.22 -21.85
N ALA A 85 4.19 0.29 -21.68
CA ALA A 85 3.71 1.46 -22.43
C ALA A 85 4.58 2.70 -22.17
N ALA A 86 4.91 2.99 -20.91
CA ALA A 86 5.81 4.09 -20.55
C ALA A 86 7.18 3.97 -21.24
N SER A 87 7.77 2.77 -21.26
CA SER A 87 9.04 2.53 -21.95
C SER A 87 8.96 2.75 -23.46
N ARG A 88 7.83 2.38 -24.09
CA ARG A 88 7.60 2.62 -25.52
C ARG A 88 7.50 4.11 -25.83
N PHE A 89 6.79 4.88 -25.01
CA PHE A 89 6.69 6.34 -25.19
C PHE A 89 8.06 7.01 -25.13
N VAL A 90 8.89 6.65 -24.15
CA VAL A 90 10.26 7.18 -24.03
C VAL A 90 11.13 6.79 -25.23
N LYS A 91 11.13 5.51 -25.63
CA LYS A 91 11.94 5.04 -26.78
C LYS A 91 11.53 5.72 -28.09
N ASN A 92 10.24 5.95 -28.30
CA ASN A 92 9.76 6.62 -29.50
C ASN A 92 10.09 8.12 -29.49
N ALA A 93 10.06 8.77 -28.32
CA ALA A 93 10.41 10.18 -28.18
C ALA A 93 11.90 10.46 -28.38
N LEU A 94 12.78 9.52 -28.02
CA LEU A 94 14.23 9.63 -28.19
C LEU A 94 14.74 9.05 -29.53
N TRP A 95 13.85 8.63 -30.42
CA TRP A 95 14.25 8.05 -31.69
C TRP A 95 14.72 9.13 -32.66
N GLU A 96 16.01 9.12 -33.00
CA GLU A 96 16.56 9.92 -34.10
C GLU A 96 16.60 9.10 -35.40
N PRO A 97 16.02 9.59 -36.51
CA PRO A 97 16.13 8.91 -37.80
C PRO A 97 17.59 8.96 -38.26
N LYS A 98 18.19 7.78 -38.43
CA LYS A 98 19.54 7.63 -39.01
C LYS A 98 19.53 8.28 -40.40
N GLN A 99 20.28 9.37 -40.58
CA GLN A 99 20.44 9.99 -41.90
C GLN A 99 21.03 8.94 -42.84
N LYS A 100 20.21 8.46 -43.78
CA LYS A 100 20.70 7.66 -44.90
C LYS A 100 21.54 8.62 -45.74
N ASN A 101 22.85 8.50 -45.66
CA ASN A 101 23.77 9.09 -46.62
C ASN A 101 23.42 8.50 -48.00
N THR A 102 22.58 9.20 -48.76
CA THR A 102 22.38 8.95 -50.17
C THR A 102 23.71 9.30 -50.85
N PRO A 103 24.41 8.34 -51.48
CA PRO A 103 25.58 8.68 -52.28
C PRO A 103 25.12 9.59 -53.42
N ASN A 104 25.66 10.80 -53.41
CA ASN A 104 25.47 11.83 -54.41
C ASN A 104 25.89 11.25 -55.78
N ILE A 105 24.92 10.91 -56.63
CA ILE A 105 25.17 10.55 -58.03
C ILE A 105 25.53 11.85 -58.74
N ALA A 106 26.81 12.18 -58.68
CA ALA A 106 27.38 13.31 -59.39
C ALA A 106 27.29 13.06 -60.90
N ASN A 107 26.71 14.04 -61.59
CA ASN A 107 26.71 14.24 -63.02
C ASN A 107 28.02 13.76 -63.69
N LYS A 108 27.89 12.85 -64.66
CA LYS A 108 28.87 12.66 -65.72
C LYS A 108 28.14 12.79 -67.05
N GLY A 109 28.22 13.99 -67.64
CA GLY A 109 27.71 14.24 -68.97
C GLY A 109 28.41 13.40 -70.03
N LYS A 110 27.74 13.21 -71.16
CA LYS A 110 28.37 13.00 -72.47
C LYS A 110 27.40 13.41 -73.57
N SER A 111 27.69 14.59 -74.12
CA SER A 111 27.40 14.96 -75.50
C SER A 111 27.89 13.87 -76.46
N LYS A 112 27.09 13.55 -77.48
CA LYS A 112 27.48 13.61 -78.91
C LYS A 112 26.37 13.10 -79.84
N HIS A 113 26.08 13.95 -80.83
CA HIS A 113 25.48 13.76 -82.16
C HIS A 113 24.18 12.98 -82.33
#